data_AF-A0A329EKB6-F1
#
_entry.id   AF-A0A329EKB6-F1
#
_cell.length_a   1.000
_cell.length_b   1.000
_cell.length_c   1.000
_cell.angle_alpha   90.00
_cell.angle_beta   90.00
_cell.angle_gamma   90.00
#
_symmetry.space_group_name_H-M   'P 1'
#
loop_
_entity.id
_entity.type
_entity.pdbx_description
1 polymer ?
#
loop_
_entity_poly.entity_id
_entity_poly.type
_entity_poly.pdbx_seq_one_letter_code
_entity_poly.pdbx_strand_id
1 'polypeptide(L)'
;MKKQLARGSRKRYLAERVETEDEFRSAREAGFRFFQGYFFSKPEIIKQRYVSPKHIVAMQLFQEVCKPHVDFVRVEQLVAKDVALSYKLLCFVNSITERIEVPISSFRQALVYLGQDRLKIFVSLAVASYISNHKPKELYNLSLQRAQFCQLTATRRKFDEHKDQAFLIGLFSVLDAMLDISLDVIVEQLPLTESVKEALNKRLGPFGELLNLEECFEKADWQGVQDYCELLGLSYEDVARDLNEAQRWSQETSSLV
;
A
#
# COMPACT_ATOMS: atom_id res chain seq x y z
N MET A 1 -20.32 -26.17 10.50
CA MET A 1 -20.76 -25.29 9.39
C MET A 1 -21.07 -26.02 8.07
N LYS A 2 -21.54 -27.29 8.06
CA LYS A 2 -21.83 -28.05 6.82
C LYS A 2 -23.33 -28.17 6.46
N LYS A 3 -24.23 -27.44 7.12
CA LYS A 3 -25.68 -27.75 7.07
C LYS A 3 -26.62 -26.57 6.83
N GLN A 4 -26.24 -25.59 6.01
CA GLN A 4 -27.18 -24.56 5.51
C GLN A 4 -27.01 -24.19 4.03
N LEU A 5 -26.49 -25.10 3.20
CA LEU A 5 -26.50 -24.96 1.74
C LEU A 5 -27.75 -25.62 1.13
N ALA A 6 -28.94 -25.16 1.54
CA ALA A 6 -30.18 -25.56 0.87
C ALA A 6 -31.28 -24.53 1.11
N ARG A 7 -31.36 -23.55 0.20
CA ARG A 7 -32.59 -23.00 -0.43
C ARG A 7 -32.38 -21.54 -0.86
N GLY A 8 -32.33 -21.34 -2.18
CA GLY A 8 -33.04 -20.24 -2.84
C GLY A 8 -32.63 -18.80 -2.55
N SER A 9 -31.41 -18.51 -2.09
CA SER A 9 -30.95 -17.12 -2.02
C SER A 9 -29.77 -16.91 -2.98
N ARG A 10 -29.82 -15.86 -3.80
CA ARG A 10 -28.70 -15.33 -4.61
C ARG A 10 -27.59 -14.73 -3.72
N LYS A 11 -27.44 -15.21 -2.48
CA LYS A 11 -26.41 -14.73 -1.56
C LYS A 11 -25.09 -15.34 -2.01
N ARG A 12 -24.16 -14.47 -2.39
CA ARG A 12 -22.78 -14.84 -2.68
C ARG A 12 -22.05 -14.79 -1.34
N TYR A 13 -21.33 -15.85 -1.03
CA TYR A 13 -20.63 -15.98 0.25
C TYR A 13 -19.18 -15.52 0.10
N LEU A 14 -18.72 -14.75 1.09
CA LEU A 14 -17.34 -14.34 1.29
C LEU A 14 -16.67 -15.32 2.27
N ALA A 15 -15.53 -15.87 1.87
CA ALA A 15 -14.66 -16.62 2.77
C ALA A 15 -13.69 -15.62 3.41
N GLU A 16 -13.85 -15.34 4.69
CA GLU A 16 -12.94 -14.49 5.47
C GLU A 16 -11.81 -15.34 6.06
N ARG A 17 -10.67 -14.70 6.36
CA ARG A 17 -9.47 -15.32 6.94
C ARG A 17 -8.88 -16.49 6.13
N VAL A 18 -8.81 -16.33 4.82
CA VAL A 18 -8.04 -17.25 3.97
C VAL A 18 -6.55 -16.87 4.07
N GLU A 19 -5.75 -17.68 4.76
CA GLU A 19 -4.34 -17.40 5.09
C GLU A 19 -3.35 -18.26 4.28
N THR A 20 -3.85 -19.33 3.66
CA THR A 20 -3.08 -20.26 2.82
C THR A 20 -3.76 -20.64 1.50
N GLU A 21 -2.97 -21.17 0.54
CA GLU A 21 -3.48 -21.61 -0.76
C GLU A 21 -4.47 -22.78 -0.63
N ASP A 22 -4.21 -23.69 0.31
CA ASP A 22 -5.05 -24.85 0.55
C ASP A 22 -6.43 -24.45 1.10
N GLU A 23 -6.49 -23.42 1.95
CA GLU A 23 -7.73 -22.82 2.42
C GLU A 23 -8.50 -22.15 1.27
N PHE A 24 -7.80 -21.45 0.37
CA PHE A 24 -8.41 -20.86 -0.81
C PHE A 24 -9.03 -21.93 -1.72
N ARG A 25 -8.29 -22.99 -2.04
CA ARG A 25 -8.79 -24.10 -2.87
C ARG A 25 -9.99 -24.77 -2.22
N SER A 26 -9.91 -25.06 -0.92
CA SER A 26 -11.00 -25.66 -0.15
C SER A 26 -12.25 -24.80 -0.13
N ALA A 27 -12.11 -23.48 0.08
CA ALA A 27 -13.22 -22.55 0.06
C ALA A 27 -13.84 -22.40 -1.35
N ARG A 28 -13.02 -22.44 -2.39
CA ARG A 28 -13.47 -22.40 -3.79
C ARG A 28 -14.26 -23.66 -4.16
N GLU A 29 -13.79 -24.83 -3.75
CA GLU A 29 -14.50 -26.12 -3.92
C GLU A 29 -15.82 -26.16 -3.13
N ALA A 30 -15.85 -25.52 -1.96
CA ALA A 30 -17.06 -25.38 -1.14
C ALA A 30 -18.10 -24.39 -1.73
N GLY A 31 -17.80 -23.74 -2.86
CA GLY A 31 -18.73 -22.88 -3.59
C GLY A 31 -18.73 -21.41 -3.19
N PHE A 32 -17.72 -20.95 -2.43
CA PHE A 32 -17.52 -19.52 -2.15
C PHE A 32 -17.07 -18.79 -3.42
N ARG A 33 -17.52 -17.54 -3.58
CA ARG A 33 -17.21 -16.70 -4.75
C ARG A 33 -16.38 -15.46 -4.44
N PHE A 34 -16.30 -15.08 -3.18
CA PHE A 34 -15.46 -13.99 -2.71
C PHE A 34 -14.55 -14.50 -1.62
N PHE A 35 -13.36 -13.91 -1.48
CA PHE A 35 -12.34 -14.35 -0.55
C PHE A 35 -11.62 -13.13 0.04
N GLN A 36 -11.32 -13.18 1.33
CA GLN A 36 -10.59 -12.17 2.08
C GLN A 36 -9.65 -12.89 3.04
N GLY A 37 -8.39 -12.46 3.11
CA GLY A 37 -7.41 -12.99 4.06
C GLY A 37 -5.96 -12.81 3.59
N TYR A 38 -5.01 -13.06 4.50
CA TYR A 38 -3.58 -12.81 4.31
C TYR A 38 -2.93 -13.65 3.20
N PHE A 39 -3.59 -14.71 2.72
CA PHE A 39 -3.09 -15.48 1.58
C PHE A 39 -2.93 -14.62 0.33
N PHE A 40 -3.89 -13.72 0.08
CA PHE A 40 -3.90 -12.89 -1.14
C PHE A 40 -2.91 -11.72 -1.10
N SER A 41 -2.24 -11.50 0.03
CA SER A 41 -1.15 -10.52 0.16
C SER A 41 0.24 -11.14 0.00
N LYS A 42 0.36 -12.45 -0.23
CA LYS A 42 1.64 -13.12 -0.50
C LYS A 42 1.95 -13.13 -2.00
N PRO A 43 3.18 -12.78 -2.44
CA PRO A 43 3.57 -12.88 -3.85
C PRO A 43 3.61 -14.34 -4.32
N GLU A 44 3.09 -14.62 -5.52
CA GLU A 44 3.48 -15.83 -6.27
C GLU A 44 4.89 -15.58 -6.81
N ILE A 45 5.92 -16.06 -6.12
CA ILE A 45 7.32 -15.83 -6.49
C ILE A 45 7.63 -16.57 -7.80
N ILE A 46 7.49 -15.88 -8.93
CA ILE A 46 7.96 -16.36 -10.24
C ILE A 46 9.37 -15.82 -10.45
N LYS A 47 10.36 -16.72 -10.40
CA LYS A 47 11.81 -16.43 -10.36
C LYS A 47 12.41 -15.61 -11.51
N GLN A 48 11.65 -15.23 -12.53
CA GLN A 48 12.11 -14.36 -13.61
C GLN A 48 10.91 -13.87 -14.42
N ARG A 49 10.50 -12.62 -14.18
CA ARG A 49 9.63 -11.89 -15.11
C ARG A 49 10.45 -10.93 -15.94
N TYR A 50 10.14 -10.89 -17.24
CA TYR A 50 10.56 -9.82 -18.14
C TYR A 50 10.09 -8.49 -17.54
N VAL A 51 11.01 -7.60 -17.16
CA VAL A 51 10.68 -6.27 -16.67
C VAL A 51 10.02 -5.52 -17.82
N SER A 52 8.69 -5.44 -17.84
CA SER A 52 8.01 -4.74 -18.93
C SER A 52 8.35 -3.24 -18.88
N PRO A 53 8.27 -2.50 -20.01
CA PRO A 53 8.50 -1.05 -20.02
C PRO A 53 7.68 -0.29 -18.97
N LYS A 54 6.50 -0.83 -18.60
CA LYS A 54 5.66 -0.31 -17.52
C LYS A 54 6.32 -0.41 -16.14
N HIS A 55 6.93 -1.55 -15.83
CA HIS A 55 7.65 -1.72 -14.56
C HIS A 55 8.86 -0.77 -14.47
N ILE A 56 9.51 -0.47 -15.60
CA ILE A 56 10.63 0.49 -15.64
C ILE A 56 10.16 1.89 -15.27
N VAL A 57 9.07 2.38 -15.88
CA VAL A 57 8.53 3.72 -15.56
C VAL A 57 8.07 3.80 -14.10
N ALA A 58 7.43 2.75 -13.59
CA ALA A 58 7.02 2.68 -12.18
C ALA A 58 8.23 2.74 -11.23
N MET A 59 9.29 1.96 -11.48
CA MET A 59 10.49 2.02 -10.64
C MET A 59 11.19 3.37 -10.73
N GLN A 60 11.25 3.98 -11.91
CA GLN A 60 11.81 5.32 -12.05
C GLN A 60 11.01 6.35 -11.24
N LEU A 61 9.67 6.25 -11.24
CA LEU A 61 8.83 7.11 -10.40
C LEU A 61 9.07 6.86 -8.91
N PHE A 62 9.20 5.61 -8.47
CA PHE A 62 9.54 5.30 -7.08
C PHE A 62 10.89 5.85 -6.67
N GLN A 63 11.92 5.69 -7.50
CA GLN A 63 13.24 6.25 -7.26
C GLN A 63 13.20 7.77 -7.08
N GLU A 64 12.35 8.49 -7.83
CA GLU A 64 12.21 9.94 -7.67
C GLU A 64 11.51 10.32 -6.36
N VAL A 65 10.42 9.63 -5.98
CA VAL A 65 9.66 10.00 -4.76
C VAL A 65 10.33 9.59 -3.45
N CYS A 66 11.30 8.66 -3.51
CA CYS A 66 12.14 8.31 -2.37
C CYS A 66 13.20 9.36 -2.04
N LYS A 67 13.49 10.29 -2.96
CA LYS A 67 14.49 11.33 -2.71
C LYS A 67 13.99 12.32 -1.65
N PRO A 68 14.89 12.89 -0.82
CA PRO A 68 14.51 13.94 0.14
C PRO A 68 13.81 15.13 -0.52
N HIS A 69 14.25 15.48 -1.73
CA HIS A 69 13.63 16.49 -2.59
C HIS A 69 13.25 15.86 -3.91
N VAL A 70 11.95 15.89 -4.22
CA VAL A 70 11.44 15.34 -5.47
C VAL A 70 11.72 16.30 -6.62
N ASP A 71 12.32 15.78 -7.68
CA ASP A 71 12.48 16.51 -8.94
C ASP A 71 11.15 16.45 -9.72
N PHE A 72 10.32 17.47 -9.55
CA PHE A 72 9.03 17.59 -10.23
C PHE A 72 9.16 17.60 -11.76
N VAL A 73 10.27 18.11 -12.31
CA VAL A 73 10.50 18.11 -13.77
C VAL A 73 10.80 16.69 -14.24
N ARG A 74 11.57 15.92 -13.46
CA ARG A 74 11.83 14.53 -13.77
C ARG A 74 10.56 13.68 -13.67
N VAL A 75 9.75 13.88 -12.63
CA VAL A 75 8.45 13.20 -12.49
C VAL A 75 7.53 13.56 -13.66
N GLU A 76 7.52 14.82 -14.10
CA GLU A 76 6.81 15.24 -15.31
C GLU A 76 7.22 14.44 -16.55
N GLN A 77 8.52 14.35 -16.80
CA GLN A 77 9.04 13.60 -17.95
C GLN A 77 8.71 12.11 -17.87
N LEU A 78 8.62 11.52 -16.67
CA LEU A 78 8.32 10.11 -16.49
C LEU A 78 6.84 9.81 -16.70
N VAL A 79 5.95 10.63 -16.12
CA VAL A 79 4.51 10.44 -16.25
C VAL A 79 4.02 10.82 -17.65
N ALA A 80 4.56 11.86 -18.28
CA ALA A 80 4.19 12.29 -19.62
C ALA A 80 4.48 11.24 -20.72
N LYS A 81 5.36 10.27 -20.45
CA LYS A 81 5.61 9.13 -21.35
C LYS A 81 4.43 8.17 -21.42
N ASP A 82 3.49 8.24 -20.48
CA ASP A 82 2.34 7.37 -20.40
C ASP A 82 1.03 8.17 -20.22
N VAL A 83 0.18 8.13 -21.25
CA VAL A 83 -1.09 8.86 -21.28
C VAL A 83 -2.04 8.38 -20.18
N ALA A 84 -2.00 7.10 -19.80
CA ALA A 84 -2.87 6.56 -18.76
C ALA A 84 -2.43 7.02 -17.36
N LEU A 85 -1.13 7.06 -17.07
CA LEU A 85 -0.61 7.65 -15.83
C LEU A 85 -0.95 9.15 -15.75
N SER A 86 -0.81 9.87 -16.86
CA SER A 86 -1.13 11.31 -16.93
C SER A 86 -2.60 11.59 -16.64
N TYR A 87 -3.51 10.81 -17.23
CA TYR A 87 -4.96 10.94 -16.96
C TYR A 87 -5.30 10.65 -15.50
N LYS A 88 -4.73 9.59 -14.92
CA LYS A 88 -4.97 9.22 -13.52
C LYS A 88 -4.48 10.28 -12.54
N LEU A 89 -3.37 10.97 -12.83
CA LEU A 89 -2.95 12.11 -12.02
C LEU A 89 -4.00 13.20 -12.00
N LEU A 90 -4.49 13.58 -13.17
CA LEU A 90 -5.49 14.63 -13.28
C LEU A 90 -6.78 14.25 -12.56
N CYS A 91 -7.24 13.00 -12.69
CA CYS A 91 -8.38 12.50 -11.92
C CYS A 91 -8.15 12.57 -10.41
N PHE A 92 -7.01 12.06 -9.93
CA PHE A 92 -6.66 12.07 -8.51
C PHE A 92 -6.59 13.48 -7.93
N VAL A 93 -5.93 14.41 -8.64
CA VAL A 93 -5.81 15.80 -8.20
C VAL A 93 -7.19 16.47 -8.15
N ASN A 94 -8.03 16.24 -9.15
CA ASN A 94 -9.37 16.82 -9.17
C ASN A 94 -10.30 16.16 -8.13
N SER A 95 -10.08 14.91 -7.72
CA SER A 95 -10.92 14.22 -6.72
C SER A 95 -10.61 14.65 -5.29
N ILE A 96 -9.35 14.93 -4.96
CA ILE A 96 -8.94 15.39 -3.62
C ILE A 96 -9.17 16.89 -3.41
N THR A 97 -9.67 17.59 -4.43
CA THR A 97 -9.84 19.03 -4.38
C THR A 97 -11.30 19.42 -4.47
N GLU A 98 -11.98 19.34 -3.32
CA GLU A 98 -13.38 19.75 -3.15
C GLU A 98 -13.63 21.26 -3.35
N ARG A 99 -12.58 22.07 -3.59
CA ARG A 99 -12.63 23.54 -3.51
C ARG A 99 -11.95 24.31 -4.66
N ILE A 100 -11.84 23.78 -5.88
CA ILE A 100 -11.36 24.61 -7.01
C ILE A 100 -12.52 25.06 -7.90
N GLU A 101 -12.65 26.37 -8.10
CA GLU A 101 -13.58 26.99 -9.06
C GLU A 101 -13.19 26.68 -10.53
N VAL A 102 -11.93 26.31 -10.77
CA VAL A 102 -11.38 25.95 -12.09
C VAL A 102 -10.66 24.59 -11.99
N PRO A 103 -11.11 23.54 -12.70
CA PRO A 103 -10.48 22.23 -12.64
C PRO A 103 -9.03 22.28 -13.14
N ILE A 104 -8.15 21.50 -12.50
CA ILE A 104 -6.76 21.37 -12.95
C ILE A 104 -6.75 20.59 -14.26
N SER A 105 -6.30 21.26 -15.32
CA SER A 105 -6.37 20.78 -16.71
C SER A 105 -5.01 20.41 -17.29
N SER A 106 -3.92 20.69 -16.57
CA SER A 106 -2.57 20.32 -16.99
C SER A 106 -1.81 19.58 -15.90
N PHE A 107 -1.00 18.62 -16.36
CA PHE A 107 -0.14 17.82 -15.52
C PHE A 107 0.80 18.68 -14.65
N ARG A 108 1.41 19.72 -15.25
CA ARG A 108 2.32 20.62 -14.55
C ARG A 108 1.63 21.40 -13.42
N GLN A 109 0.39 21.85 -13.64
CA GLN A 109 -0.42 22.47 -12.59
C GLN A 109 -0.76 21.47 -11.48
N ALA A 110 -1.08 20.22 -11.83
CA ALA A 110 -1.35 19.15 -10.86
C ALA A 110 -0.14 18.87 -9.94
N LEU A 111 1.06 18.78 -10.49
CA LEU A 111 2.28 18.56 -9.70
C LEU A 111 2.59 19.74 -8.75
N VAL A 112 2.49 20.97 -9.24
CA VAL A 112 2.72 22.18 -8.43
C VAL A 112 1.68 22.27 -7.30
N TYR A 113 0.43 21.91 -7.59
CA TYR A 113 -0.67 21.96 -6.62
C TYR A 113 -0.56 20.90 -5.52
N LEU A 114 -0.15 19.67 -5.86
CA LEU A 114 -0.04 18.56 -4.90
C LEU A 114 1.02 18.79 -3.83
N GLY A 115 2.15 19.42 -4.18
CA GLY A 115 3.34 19.40 -3.36
C GLY A 115 3.94 17.99 -3.25
N GLN A 116 5.04 17.85 -2.51
CA GLN A 116 5.81 16.60 -2.44
C GLN A 116 5.04 15.45 -1.77
N ASP A 117 4.31 15.72 -0.68
CA ASP A 117 3.66 14.67 0.10
C ASP A 117 2.47 14.05 -0.65
N ARG A 118 1.63 14.88 -1.26
CA ARG A 118 0.53 14.35 -2.08
C ARG A 118 1.03 13.74 -3.39
N LEU A 119 2.21 14.13 -3.88
CA LEU A 119 2.85 13.47 -5.02
C LEU A 119 3.31 12.05 -4.67
N LYS A 120 3.83 11.81 -3.46
CA LYS A 120 4.13 10.44 -2.98
C LYS A 120 2.86 9.58 -2.98
N ILE A 121 1.74 10.12 -2.48
CA ILE A 121 0.43 9.45 -2.52
C ILE A 121 0.00 9.20 -3.97
N PHE A 122 0.13 10.18 -4.87
CA PHE A 122 -0.18 9.97 -6.28
C PHE A 122 0.67 8.85 -6.88
N VAL A 123 2.00 8.86 -6.70
CA VAL A 123 2.86 7.81 -7.27
C VAL A 123 2.47 6.43 -6.74
N SER A 124 2.07 6.35 -5.47
CA SER A 124 1.51 5.15 -4.85
C SER A 124 0.27 4.66 -5.63
N LEU A 125 -0.68 5.55 -5.87
CA LEU A 125 -1.93 5.27 -6.58
C LEU A 125 -1.74 5.00 -8.08
N ALA A 126 -0.80 5.72 -8.69
CA ALA A 126 -0.48 5.63 -10.10
C ALA A 126 0.18 4.28 -10.39
N VAL A 127 1.14 3.87 -9.56
CA VAL A 127 1.72 2.53 -9.60
C VAL A 127 0.65 1.47 -9.29
N ALA A 128 -0.16 1.70 -8.25
CA ALA A 128 -1.32 0.87 -7.89
C ALA A 128 -2.41 0.82 -8.96
N SER A 129 -2.32 1.58 -10.03
CA SER A 129 -3.25 1.52 -11.16
C SER A 129 -2.56 1.13 -12.47
N TYR A 130 -1.22 1.18 -12.52
CA TYR A 130 -0.41 0.91 -13.71
C TYR A 130 0.08 -0.54 -13.81
N ILE A 131 0.32 -1.16 -12.65
CA ILE A 131 0.84 -2.52 -12.50
C ILE A 131 -0.31 -3.55 -12.37
N SER A 132 -1.53 -3.04 -12.34
CA SER A 132 -2.63 -3.56 -11.53
C SER A 132 -3.78 -4.16 -12.29
N ASN A 133 -3.73 -4.22 -13.61
CA ASN A 133 -4.87 -4.71 -14.39
C ASN A 133 -5.33 -6.13 -13.99
N HIS A 134 -4.53 -6.87 -13.21
CA HIS A 134 -4.80 -8.24 -12.79
C HIS A 134 -4.68 -8.52 -11.28
N LYS A 135 -4.44 -7.51 -10.42
CA LYS A 135 -4.26 -7.72 -8.98
C LYS A 135 -5.50 -7.31 -8.17
N PRO A 136 -5.76 -7.92 -6.99
CA PRO A 136 -6.93 -7.61 -6.17
C PRO A 136 -6.92 -6.16 -5.66
N LYS A 137 -8.10 -5.53 -5.58
CA LYS A 137 -8.22 -4.15 -5.07
C LYS A 137 -7.79 -4.05 -3.61
N GLU A 138 -7.99 -5.13 -2.88
CA GLU A 138 -7.68 -5.30 -1.47
C GLU A 138 -6.19 -5.14 -1.18
N LEU A 139 -5.31 -5.50 -2.14
CA LEU A 139 -3.88 -5.33 -2.00
C LEU A 139 -3.46 -3.85 -1.99
N TYR A 140 -4.19 -3.01 -2.73
CA TYR A 140 -3.98 -1.55 -2.73
C TYR A 140 -4.47 -0.90 -1.47
N ASN A 141 -5.67 -1.29 -1.03
CA ASN A 141 -6.20 -0.87 0.26
C ASN A 141 -5.21 -1.18 1.38
N LEU A 142 -4.64 -2.39 1.38
CA LEU A 142 -3.65 -2.81 2.36
C LEU A 142 -2.42 -1.90 2.35
N SER A 143 -1.81 -1.67 1.19
CA SER A 143 -0.62 -0.81 1.08
C SER A 143 -0.89 0.64 1.51
N LEU A 144 -2.06 1.20 1.15
CA LEU A 144 -2.47 2.54 1.59
C LEU A 144 -2.74 2.61 3.09
N GLN A 145 -3.36 1.57 3.65
CA GLN A 145 -3.57 1.47 5.08
C GLN A 145 -2.23 1.47 5.82
N ARG A 146 -1.27 0.63 5.39
CA ARG A 146 0.06 0.57 6.00
C ARG A 146 0.82 1.88 5.91
N ALA A 147 0.75 2.53 4.74
CA ALA A 147 1.34 3.84 4.53
C ALA A 147 0.78 4.87 5.51
N GLN A 148 -0.55 4.94 5.63
CA GLN A 148 -1.22 5.90 6.50
C GLN A 148 -0.97 5.59 7.99
N PHE A 149 -1.02 4.32 8.39
CA PHE A 149 -0.73 3.91 9.76
C PHE A 149 0.70 4.29 10.16
N CYS A 150 1.69 3.94 9.33
CA CYS A 150 3.07 4.35 9.56
C CYS A 150 3.20 5.87 9.69
N GLN A 151 2.55 6.64 8.81
CA GLN A 151 2.59 8.10 8.82
C GLN A 151 1.98 8.72 10.09
N LEU A 152 0.83 8.22 10.53
CA LEU A 152 0.15 8.68 11.76
C LEU A 152 0.99 8.34 13.00
N THR A 153 1.52 7.12 13.05
CA THR A 153 2.27 6.63 14.20
C THR A 153 3.65 7.27 14.33
N ALA A 154 4.29 7.62 13.21
CA ALA A 154 5.61 8.25 13.15
C ALA A 154 5.69 9.67 13.73
N THR A 155 4.57 10.25 14.17
CA THR A 155 4.55 11.51 14.92
C THR A 155 5.23 11.44 16.29
N ARG A 156 5.51 10.22 16.78
CA ARG A 156 6.08 9.92 18.09
C ARG A 156 7.60 9.84 18.02
N ARG A 157 8.28 10.29 19.09
CA ARG A 157 9.76 10.45 19.15
C ARG A 157 10.55 9.21 18.73
N LYS A 158 10.03 8.00 18.98
CA LYS A 158 10.69 6.74 18.60
C LYS A 158 10.95 6.62 17.08
N PHE A 159 10.24 7.40 16.26
CA PHE A 159 10.31 7.35 14.79
C PHE A 159 10.95 8.59 14.15
N ASP A 160 11.52 9.52 14.92
CA ASP A 160 12.00 10.82 14.42
C ASP A 160 13.04 10.68 13.29
N GLU A 161 13.87 9.63 13.30
CA GLU A 161 14.92 9.40 12.30
C GLU A 161 14.38 9.26 10.86
N HIS A 162 13.21 8.63 10.69
CA HIS A 162 12.63 8.36 9.37
C HIS A 162 11.17 8.80 9.26
N LYS A 163 10.74 9.75 10.09
CA LYS A 163 9.37 10.27 10.12
C LYS A 163 8.86 10.74 8.76
N ASP A 164 9.69 11.42 7.98
CA ASP A 164 9.32 11.93 6.63
C ASP A 164 9.25 10.84 5.56
N GLN A 165 9.69 9.62 5.89
CA GLN A 165 9.66 8.44 5.04
C GLN A 165 8.61 7.43 5.50
N ALA A 166 7.98 7.64 6.65
CA ALA A 166 7.04 6.72 7.28
C ALA A 166 5.96 6.22 6.30
N PHE A 167 5.34 7.13 5.56
CA PHE A 167 4.35 6.77 4.54
C PHE A 167 4.92 5.82 3.48
N LEU A 168 6.12 6.11 2.97
CA LEU A 168 6.76 5.27 1.95
C LEU A 168 7.16 3.91 2.50
N ILE A 169 7.60 3.83 3.76
CA ILE A 169 7.94 2.57 4.41
C ILE A 169 6.69 1.67 4.50
N GLY A 170 5.57 2.21 4.97
CA GLY A 170 4.31 1.47 5.02
C GLY A 170 3.86 1.01 3.63
N LEU A 171 3.92 1.91 2.65
CA LEU A 171 3.55 1.63 1.28
C LEU A 171 4.39 0.50 0.67
N PHE A 172 5.71 0.57 0.82
CA PHE A 172 6.66 -0.34 0.19
C PHE A 172 6.66 -1.73 0.81
N SER A 173 6.12 -1.88 2.02
CA SER A 173 6.04 -3.17 2.71
C SER A 173 5.22 -4.25 2.00
N VAL A 174 4.46 -3.87 0.95
CA VAL A 174 3.59 -4.75 0.15
C VAL A 174 3.94 -4.72 -1.34
N LEU A 175 5.03 -4.04 -1.72
CA LEU A 175 5.36 -3.84 -3.15
C LEU A 175 5.72 -5.12 -3.88
N ASP A 176 6.26 -6.10 -3.18
CA ASP A 176 6.61 -7.40 -3.73
C ASP A 176 5.38 -8.15 -4.29
N ALA A 177 4.29 -8.17 -3.51
CA ALA A 177 3.02 -8.73 -3.93
C ALA A 177 2.37 -7.95 -5.08
N MET A 178 2.61 -6.64 -5.16
CA MET A 178 2.12 -5.79 -6.24
C MET A 178 2.89 -5.98 -7.55
N LEU A 179 4.22 -6.12 -7.45
CA LEU A 179 5.13 -6.16 -8.59
C LEU A 179 5.42 -7.58 -9.09
N ASP A 180 5.10 -8.62 -8.31
CA ASP A 180 5.58 -9.99 -8.54
C ASP A 180 7.12 -10.06 -8.65
N ILE A 181 7.80 -9.22 -7.86
CA ILE A 181 9.25 -9.15 -7.73
C ILE A 181 9.55 -9.23 -6.24
N SER A 182 10.59 -9.93 -5.82
CA SER A 182 10.94 -10.02 -4.41
C SER A 182 11.33 -8.65 -3.82
N LEU A 183 10.95 -8.41 -2.56
CA LEU A 183 11.10 -7.09 -1.93
C LEU A 183 12.57 -6.65 -1.84
N ASP A 184 13.49 -7.60 -1.64
CA ASP A 184 14.93 -7.38 -1.63
C ASP A 184 15.42 -6.77 -2.96
N VAL A 185 14.96 -7.31 -4.09
CA VAL A 185 15.32 -6.81 -5.43
C VAL A 185 14.74 -5.43 -5.69
N ILE A 186 13.54 -5.14 -5.18
CA ILE A 186 12.89 -3.83 -5.33
C ILE A 186 13.63 -2.78 -4.51
N VAL A 187 13.83 -3.07 -3.22
CA VAL A 187 14.43 -2.15 -2.24
C VAL A 187 15.88 -1.81 -2.61
N GLU A 188 16.62 -2.74 -3.20
CA GLU A 188 18.01 -2.49 -3.62
C GLU A 188 18.12 -1.52 -4.82
N GLN A 189 17.04 -1.34 -5.57
CA GLN A 189 16.97 -0.36 -6.66
C GLN A 189 16.52 1.03 -6.20
N LEU A 190 16.11 1.17 -4.93
CA LEU A 190 15.58 2.41 -4.39
C LEU A 190 16.66 3.15 -3.57
N PRO A 191 16.71 4.49 -3.63
CA PRO A 191 17.67 5.28 -2.87
C PRO A 191 17.24 5.41 -1.40
N LEU A 192 17.17 4.28 -0.70
CA LEU A 192 16.75 4.17 0.71
C LEU A 192 17.97 3.97 1.61
N THR A 193 17.88 4.44 2.86
CA THR A 193 18.91 4.17 3.88
C THR A 193 18.89 2.69 4.27
N GLU A 194 20.03 2.16 4.71
CA GLU A 194 20.12 0.75 5.13
C GLU A 194 19.13 0.40 6.24
N SER A 195 18.91 1.30 7.21
CA SER A 195 17.88 1.14 8.25
C SER A 195 16.46 0.93 7.70
N VAL A 196 16.09 1.66 6.65
CA VAL A 196 14.80 1.51 5.98
C VAL A 196 14.75 0.21 5.18
N LYS A 197 15.85 -0.16 4.51
CA LYS A 197 15.94 -1.45 3.82
C LYS A 197 15.78 -2.62 4.81
N GLU A 198 16.37 -2.53 5.99
CA GLU A 198 16.23 -3.54 7.05
C GLU A 198 14.82 -3.60 7.64
N ALA A 199 14.15 -2.47 7.83
CA ALA A 199 12.74 -2.43 8.21
C ALA A 199 11.85 -3.15 7.16
N LEU A 200 12.07 -2.88 5.89
CA LEU A 200 11.30 -3.46 4.79
C LEU A 200 11.60 -4.94 4.53
N ASN A 201 12.87 -5.36 4.55
CA ASN A 201 13.24 -6.73 4.21
C ASN A 201 13.23 -7.69 5.40
N LYS A 202 13.64 -7.21 6.57
CA LYS A 202 13.89 -8.06 7.75
C LYS A 202 12.97 -7.73 8.93
N ARG A 203 12.12 -6.70 8.81
CA ARG A 203 11.27 -6.18 9.89
C ARG A 203 12.07 -5.79 11.13
N LEU A 204 13.24 -5.18 10.92
CA LEU A 204 14.11 -4.71 12.00
C LEU A 204 13.98 -3.20 12.26
N GLY A 205 14.34 -2.80 13.47
CA GLY A 205 14.27 -1.40 13.91
C GLY A 205 12.84 -0.91 14.15
N PRO A 206 12.67 0.38 14.54
CA PRO A 206 11.37 0.91 14.95
C PRO A 206 10.27 0.74 13.90
N PHE A 207 10.58 1.02 12.63
CA PHE A 207 9.61 0.85 11.55
C PHE A 207 9.37 -0.62 11.18
N GLY A 208 10.36 -1.50 11.34
CA GLY A 208 10.15 -2.93 11.17
C GLY A 208 9.22 -3.52 12.24
N GLU A 209 9.40 -3.11 13.49
CA GLU A 209 8.51 -3.43 14.62
C GLU A 209 7.10 -2.86 14.39
N LEU A 210 6.98 -1.64 13.87
CA LEU A 210 5.69 -1.03 13.55
C LEU A 210 4.95 -1.78 12.43
N LEU A 211 5.67 -2.25 11.40
CA LEU A 211 5.09 -3.10 10.36
C LEU A 211 4.64 -4.46 10.92
N ASN A 212 5.40 -5.06 11.85
CA ASN A 212 4.98 -6.31 12.50
C ASN A 212 3.72 -6.10 13.35
N LEU A 213 3.61 -4.97 14.06
CA LEU A 213 2.43 -4.60 14.82
C LEU A 213 1.20 -4.57 13.91
N GLU A 214 1.30 -3.88 12.77
CA GLU A 214 0.20 -3.79 11.82
C GLU A 214 -0.14 -5.17 11.21
N GLU A 215 0.86 -5.99 10.90
CA GLU A 215 0.64 -7.37 10.45
C GLU A 215 -0.07 -8.24 11.51
N CYS A 216 0.20 -8.05 12.80
CA CYS A 216 -0.55 -8.69 13.88
C CYS A 216 -2.01 -8.21 13.90
N PHE A 217 -2.24 -6.90 13.73
CA PHE A 217 -3.61 -6.36 13.64
C PHE A 217 -4.38 -6.94 12.46
N GLU A 218 -3.77 -7.01 11.27
CA GLU A 218 -4.35 -7.59 10.06
C GLU A 218 -4.74 -9.08 10.24
N LYS A 219 -3.94 -9.82 11.01
CA LYS A 219 -4.18 -11.23 11.38
C LYS A 219 -5.12 -11.38 12.58
N ALA A 220 -5.57 -10.28 13.17
CA ALA A 220 -6.31 -10.23 14.44
C ALA A 220 -5.59 -10.98 15.59
N ASP A 221 -4.27 -10.94 15.58
CA ASP A 221 -3.39 -11.37 16.67
C ASP A 221 -3.28 -10.23 17.70
N TRP A 222 -4.28 -10.13 18.56
CA TRP A 222 -4.36 -9.06 19.56
C TRP A 222 -3.23 -9.13 20.60
N GLN A 223 -2.71 -10.33 20.88
CA GLN A 223 -1.58 -10.49 21.79
C GLN A 223 -0.32 -9.90 21.15
N GLY A 224 -0.03 -10.25 19.89
CA GLY A 224 1.09 -9.65 19.16
C GLY A 224 0.99 -8.12 19.05
N VAL A 225 -0.21 -7.57 18.81
CA VAL A 225 -0.42 -6.12 18.83
C VAL A 225 -0.02 -5.53 20.18
N GLN A 226 -0.42 -6.15 21.29
CA GLN A 226 -0.07 -5.66 22.62
C GLN A 226 1.44 -5.75 22.88
N ASP A 227 2.07 -6.88 22.54
CA ASP A 227 3.49 -7.11 22.72
C ASP A 227 4.34 -6.07 21.94
N TYR A 228 3.94 -5.77 20.69
CA TYR A 228 4.60 -4.73 19.91
C TYR A 228 4.30 -3.32 20.38
N CYS A 229 3.10 -3.04 20.93
CA CYS A 229 2.83 -1.77 21.60
C CYS A 229 3.80 -1.56 22.76
N GLU A 230 4.00 -2.57 23.61
CA GLU A 230 4.92 -2.51 24.75
C GLU A 230 6.37 -2.33 24.28
N LEU A 231 6.82 -3.11 23.29
CA LEU A 231 8.16 -2.99 22.70
C LEU A 231 8.42 -1.60 22.10
N LEU A 232 7.41 -1.03 21.44
CA LEU A 232 7.47 0.31 20.84
C LEU A 232 7.26 1.44 21.86
N GLY A 233 6.85 1.13 23.09
CA GLY A 233 6.47 2.14 24.08
C GLY A 233 5.26 2.96 23.63
N LEU A 234 4.33 2.33 22.94
CA LEU A 234 3.11 2.94 22.41
C LEU A 234 1.90 2.58 23.28
N SER A 235 1.00 3.54 23.48
CA SER A 235 -0.31 3.24 24.07
C SER A 235 -1.15 2.43 23.09
N TYR A 236 -1.75 1.35 23.56
CA TYR A 236 -2.69 0.55 22.78
C TYR A 236 -3.86 1.39 22.26
N GLU A 237 -4.36 2.34 23.05
CA GLU A 237 -5.48 3.20 22.66
C GLU A 237 -5.11 4.11 21.49
N ASP A 238 -3.90 4.68 21.54
CA ASP A 238 -3.39 5.54 20.47
C ASP A 238 -3.14 4.74 19.19
N VAL A 239 -2.59 3.53 19.31
CA VAL A 239 -2.36 2.62 18.19
C VAL A 239 -3.69 2.19 17.56
N ALA A 240 -4.68 1.83 18.37
CA ALA A 240 -6.01 1.47 17.89
C ALA A 240 -6.69 2.64 17.18
N ARG A 241 -6.53 3.88 17.66
CA ARG A 241 -7.03 5.08 16.97
C ARG A 241 -6.36 5.23 15.61
N ASP A 242 -5.02 5.19 15.56
CA ASP A 242 -4.26 5.38 14.32
C ASP A 242 -4.59 4.27 13.28
N LEU A 243 -4.75 3.02 13.70
CA LEU A 243 -5.16 1.90 12.83
C LEU A 243 -6.56 2.10 12.26
N ASN A 244 -7.54 2.50 13.09
CA ASN A 244 -8.90 2.76 12.64
C ASN A 244 -8.96 3.94 11.65
N GLU A 245 -8.19 4.99 11.91
CA GLU A 245 -8.07 6.14 11.00
C GLU A 245 -7.45 5.72 9.67
N ALA A 246 -6.35 4.96 9.70
CA ALA A 246 -5.70 4.44 8.50
C ALA A 246 -6.61 3.52 7.68
N GLN A 247 -7.39 2.66 8.33
CA GLN A 247 -8.35 1.78 7.66
C GLN A 247 -9.48 2.57 7.00
N ARG A 248 -10.03 3.59 7.67
CA ARG A 248 -11.05 4.46 7.09
C ARG A 248 -10.51 5.25 5.89
N TRP A 249 -9.36 5.90 6.09
CA TRP A 249 -8.73 6.73 5.07
C TRP A 249 -8.36 5.94 3.80
N SER A 250 -7.84 4.73 3.97
CA SER A 250 -7.49 3.87 2.83
C SER A 250 -8.71 3.44 2.02
N GLN A 251 -9.84 3.13 2.67
CA GLN A 251 -11.09 2.80 1.99
C GLN A 251 -11.66 3.99 1.20
N GLU A 252 -11.64 5.18 1.79
CA GLU A 252 -12.07 6.41 1.11
C GLU A 252 -11.15 6.71 -0.08
N THR A 253 -9.84 6.63 0.10
CA THR A 253 -8.85 6.94 -0.93
C THR A 253 -8.88 5.94 -2.10
N SER A 254 -9.00 4.65 -1.82
CA SER A 254 -9.10 3.62 -2.88
C SER A 254 -10.40 3.70 -3.67
N SER A 255 -11.44 4.34 -3.15
CA SER A 255 -12.67 4.58 -3.91
C SER A 255 -12.49 5.63 -5.02
N LEU A 256 -11.43 6.45 -4.93
CA LEU A 256 -11.10 7.52 -5.87
C LEU A 256 -10.23 7.05 -7.05
N VAL A 257 -9.78 5.78 -7.05
CA VAL A 257 -8.82 5.20 -8.01
C VAL A 257 -9.38 3.98 -8.72
#